data_AF-A0A7J6U0H7-F1
#
_entry.id   AF-A0A7J6U0H7-F1
#
_cell.length_a   1.000
_cell.length_b   1.000
_cell.length_c   1.000
_cell.angle_alpha   90.00
_cell.angle_beta   90.00
_cell.angle_gamma   90.00
#
_symmetry.space_group_name_H-M   'P 1'
#
loop_
_entity.id
_entity.type
_entity.pdbx_description
1 polymer ?
#
loop_
_entity_poly.entity_id
_entity_poly.type
_entity_poly.pdbx_seq_one_letter_code
_entity_poly.pdbx_strand_id
1 'polypeptide(L)'
;MLASRSGLKLAAAPFAAATPALRAFSTRATTASSAAASSRFGWRQTADNNRKRLAMIFAGSAALFAGGLAVNNSLSSRVSQCETATVSKEDPMYRSKENKPVQKPHEGEPHHEEITVFAGSANRKLAESICEHLGTHLGKVSLGRFADGEVSLRIQESIRGKDVYLVQPTSPPVNENLMELLLMISTCRRASAKRITAVVPYYGYARQDRKMSSRVPISAADVARLLETMGVDRVVAVDLHCGQIQGFFGPRVPVDNLEAQVIGLEYFLTKPLVKPVIVSPDAGGVYRARKFQEGLINHGIEDVAIAMLIKQRDRPNQVARMDLVGQVAGSDCIIVDDMIDTAGTLCEAARELKKHGALRVFAFATHGLLSGPAKARIQASPLEEVIVTDSIQHNPEDSKECPKLTQLSIAVLIADAIRRIHQKESLHDLFGVSPEA
;
A
#
# COMPACT_ATOMS: atom_id res chain seq x y z
N MET A 1 -41.89 37.85 38.88
CA MET A 1 -41.76 38.35 40.26
C MET A 1 -40.86 37.40 41.05
N LEU A 2 -39.78 37.96 41.62
CA LEU A 2 -39.01 37.52 42.80
C LEU A 2 -38.48 36.07 42.81
N ALA A 3 -37.20 35.82 42.51
CA ALA A 3 -36.00 36.03 43.34
C ALA A 3 -35.78 34.93 44.41
N SER A 4 -34.64 34.21 44.31
CA SER A 4 -33.91 33.66 45.45
C SER A 4 -32.63 32.95 44.97
N ARG A 5 -31.47 33.61 45.18
CA ARG A 5 -30.33 33.19 46.04
C ARG A 5 -29.49 32.03 45.48
N SER A 6 -28.17 31.98 45.60
CA SER A 6 -27.11 32.88 46.06
C SER A 6 -25.83 32.06 45.85
N GLY A 7 -24.85 32.61 45.13
CA GLY A 7 -23.56 31.96 44.90
C GLY A 7 -22.75 31.84 46.18
N LEU A 8 -22.11 30.68 46.36
CA LEU A 8 -21.01 30.50 47.30
C LEU A 8 -19.69 30.41 46.52
N LYS A 9 -18.75 31.23 46.98
CA LYS A 9 -17.37 31.40 46.51
C LYS A 9 -16.55 30.14 46.77
N LEU A 10 -15.63 29.80 45.85
CA LEU A 10 -14.38 29.15 46.21
C LEU A 10 -13.19 29.95 45.69
N ALA A 11 -12.19 30.07 46.55
CA ALA A 11 -11.11 31.04 46.51
C ALA A 11 -10.00 30.66 45.53
N ALA A 12 -9.45 31.69 44.89
CA ALA A 12 -8.12 31.67 44.30
C ALA A 12 -7.08 32.05 45.37
N ALA A 13 -5.96 31.33 45.41
CA ALA A 13 -4.73 31.82 46.01
C ALA A 13 -3.50 31.38 45.17
N PRO A 14 -2.43 32.19 45.14
CA PRO A 14 -1.43 32.20 44.06
C PRO A 14 -0.03 31.77 44.52
N PHE A 15 0.84 31.31 43.62
CA PHE A 15 2.30 31.21 43.83
C PHE A 15 2.96 30.89 42.48
N ALA A 16 4.15 31.34 42.08
CA ALA A 16 4.97 32.53 42.27
C ALA A 16 6.07 32.41 41.21
N ALA A 17 6.50 33.52 40.61
CA ALA A 17 7.60 33.55 39.64
C ALA A 17 8.96 33.47 40.35
N ALA A 18 9.91 32.69 39.81
CA ALA A 18 11.33 32.81 40.10
C ALA A 18 12.22 32.18 39.00
N THR A 19 12.88 33.03 38.23
CA THR A 19 14.23 32.88 37.65
C THR A 19 15.00 34.16 38.03
N PRO A 20 16.35 34.29 37.95
CA PRO A 20 17.34 33.47 37.23
C PRO A 20 18.64 33.18 38.02
N ALA A 21 19.56 32.37 37.46
CA ALA A 21 21.00 32.48 37.77
C ALA A 21 21.88 31.88 36.66
N LEU A 22 22.70 32.75 36.06
CA LEU A 22 23.86 32.43 35.23
C LEU A 22 24.99 31.83 36.08
N ARG A 23 25.76 30.90 35.52
CA ARG A 23 27.20 30.76 35.81
C ARG A 23 27.99 30.57 34.53
N ALA A 24 28.84 31.56 34.27
CA ALA A 24 29.93 31.53 33.30
C ALA A 24 31.08 30.67 33.83
N PHE A 25 31.84 30.04 32.92
CA PHE A 25 33.25 29.77 33.15
C PHE A 25 34.06 30.05 31.87
N SER A 26 35.19 30.70 32.11
CA SER A 26 36.06 31.40 31.16
C SER A 26 37.23 30.53 30.70
N THR A 27 37.55 30.66 29.41
CA THR A 27 38.89 30.69 28.77
C THR A 27 40.04 29.81 29.32
N ARG A 28 40.65 29.02 28.42
CA ARG A 28 42.08 29.19 28.09
C ARG A 28 42.43 28.60 26.73
N ALA A 29 42.91 29.47 25.85
CA ALA A 29 43.66 29.12 24.66
C ALA A 29 45.13 28.85 25.04
N THR A 30 45.75 27.85 24.43
CA THR A 30 47.20 27.75 24.28
C THR A 30 47.52 27.27 22.87
N THR A 31 48.12 28.18 22.13
CA THR A 31 48.86 27.98 20.88
C THR A 31 50.13 27.17 21.13
N ALA A 32 50.49 26.27 20.20
CA ALA A 32 51.88 25.94 19.91
C ALA A 32 52.02 25.49 18.45
N SER A 33 53.00 26.09 17.80
CA SER A 33 53.34 26.07 16.38
C SER A 33 54.30 24.94 16.00
N SER A 34 54.47 24.80 14.68
CA SER A 34 55.66 24.36 13.93
C SER A 34 56.09 22.88 14.03
N ALA A 35 56.14 22.20 12.88
CA ALA A 35 57.34 22.16 12.06
C ALA A 35 57.09 21.36 10.76
N ALA A 36 57.53 21.92 9.65
CA ALA A 36 57.69 21.21 8.39
C ALA A 36 58.94 20.32 8.45
N ALA A 37 58.85 19.10 7.91
CA ALA A 37 60.02 18.36 7.45
C ALA A 37 59.65 17.55 6.21
N SER A 38 60.36 17.90 5.14
CA SER A 38 60.39 17.30 3.82
C SER A 38 61.00 15.88 3.82
N SER A 39 60.52 15.01 2.94
CA SER A 39 61.41 14.20 2.09
C SER A 39 60.70 13.76 0.80
N ARG A 40 61.32 14.14 -0.32
CA ARG A 40 61.15 13.53 -1.64
C ARG A 40 61.92 12.20 -1.68
N PHE A 41 61.51 11.31 -2.59
CA PHE A 41 62.14 10.08 -3.14
C PHE A 41 61.16 8.90 -2.99
N GLY A 42 60.78 8.13 -4.01
CA GLY A 42 61.15 8.07 -5.41
C GLY A 42 60.18 7.15 -6.17
N TRP A 43 60.22 7.26 -7.50
CA TRP A 43 59.37 6.56 -8.47
C TRP A 43 59.67 5.06 -8.58
N ARG A 44 58.63 4.22 -8.74
CA ARG A 44 58.43 3.19 -9.81
C ARG A 44 57.53 2.04 -9.35
N GLN A 45 56.79 1.48 -10.32
CA GLN A 45 55.86 0.32 -10.28
C GLN A 45 54.47 0.70 -9.74
N THR A 46 53.35 0.58 -10.45
CA THR A 46 52.95 -0.35 -11.52
C THR A 46 51.93 0.31 -12.46
N ALA A 47 52.35 0.61 -13.69
CA ALA A 47 51.46 0.88 -14.82
C ALA A 47 51.34 -0.42 -15.63
N ASP A 48 50.52 -1.36 -15.16
CA ASP A 48 50.12 -2.53 -15.96
C ASP A 48 48.84 -3.16 -15.40
N ASN A 49 47.68 -2.58 -15.73
CA ASN A 49 46.39 -3.29 -15.60
C ASN A 49 45.26 -2.76 -16.49
N ASN A 50 45.52 -1.79 -17.38
CA ASN A 50 44.51 -1.20 -18.28
C ASN A 50 44.65 -1.62 -19.76
N ARG A 51 45.36 -2.71 -20.07
CA ARG A 51 45.52 -3.21 -21.46
C ARG A 51 44.92 -4.58 -21.76
N LYS A 52 44.24 -5.24 -20.80
CA LYS A 52 43.64 -6.59 -21.00
C LYS A 52 42.11 -6.66 -21.00
N ARG A 53 41.38 -5.54 -20.88
CA ARG A 53 39.90 -5.54 -20.96
C ARG A 53 39.29 -4.99 -22.26
N LEU A 54 40.12 -4.56 -23.21
CA LEU A 54 39.67 -3.95 -24.47
C LEU A 54 39.90 -4.81 -25.73
N ALA A 55 40.29 -6.09 -25.58
CA ALA A 55 40.56 -7.01 -26.69
C ALA A 55 39.57 -8.20 -26.81
N MET A 56 38.40 -8.14 -26.17
CA MET A 56 37.30 -9.12 -26.34
C MET A 56 36.02 -8.48 -26.92
N ILE A 57 36.17 -7.52 -27.85
CA ILE A 57 35.04 -6.88 -28.56
C ILE A 57 35.15 -6.99 -30.09
N PHE A 58 36.18 -7.61 -30.66
CA PHE A 58 36.30 -7.79 -32.12
C PHE A 58 36.73 -9.21 -32.51
N ALA A 59 35.85 -10.19 -32.29
CA ALA A 59 35.87 -11.49 -32.97
C ALA A 59 34.52 -12.19 -32.75
N GLY A 60 33.58 -12.02 -33.68
CA GLY A 60 32.25 -12.64 -33.60
C GLY A 60 31.21 -12.18 -34.63
N SER A 61 31.55 -11.23 -35.50
CA SER A 61 30.64 -10.65 -36.50
C SER A 61 30.60 -11.43 -37.83
N ALA A 62 30.43 -12.76 -37.78
CA ALA A 62 30.32 -13.59 -39.01
C ALA A 62 29.32 -14.77 -38.91
N ALA A 63 28.36 -14.73 -37.98
CA ALA A 63 27.34 -15.79 -37.82
C ALA A 63 25.88 -15.26 -37.81
N LEU A 64 25.61 -14.13 -38.47
CA LEU A 64 24.32 -13.41 -38.36
C LEU A 64 23.51 -13.30 -39.66
N PHE A 65 23.73 -14.16 -40.67
CA PHE A 65 22.99 -14.08 -41.95
C PHE A 65 22.19 -15.34 -42.36
N ALA A 66 21.93 -16.28 -41.45
CA ALA A 66 21.18 -17.51 -41.79
C ALA A 66 20.01 -17.87 -40.83
N GLY A 67 19.56 -16.97 -39.96
CA GLY A 67 18.47 -17.23 -39.00
C GLY A 67 17.16 -16.44 -39.21
N GLY A 68 17.12 -15.57 -40.23
CA GLY A 68 16.13 -14.49 -40.33
C GLY A 68 14.73 -14.84 -40.88
N LEU A 69 14.43 -16.11 -41.19
CA LEU A 69 13.14 -16.48 -41.80
C LEU A 69 12.26 -17.44 -41.00
N ALA A 70 12.67 -17.89 -39.80
CA ALA A 70 11.90 -18.85 -38.99
C ALA A 70 11.26 -18.26 -37.71
N VAL A 71 11.44 -16.96 -37.43
CA VAL A 71 11.03 -16.36 -36.14
C VAL A 71 9.67 -15.68 -36.19
N ASN A 72 9.09 -15.43 -37.36
CA ASN A 72 7.86 -14.62 -37.47
C ASN A 72 6.54 -15.39 -37.26
N ASN A 73 6.57 -16.73 -37.25
CA ASN A 73 5.35 -17.55 -37.06
C ASN A 73 5.18 -18.11 -35.63
N SER A 74 6.14 -17.90 -34.72
CA SER A 74 6.05 -18.36 -33.32
C SER A 74 5.65 -17.27 -32.32
N LEU A 75 5.57 -16.01 -32.77
CA LEU A 75 5.18 -14.86 -31.94
C LEU A 75 3.68 -14.60 -31.93
N SER A 76 2.94 -14.94 -33.00
CA SER A 76 1.47 -14.76 -33.02
C SER A 76 0.71 -15.88 -32.30
N SER A 77 1.34 -17.04 -32.08
CA SER A 77 0.72 -18.16 -31.35
C SER A 77 0.84 -18.07 -29.83
N ARG A 78 1.64 -17.13 -29.29
CA ARG A 78 1.80 -16.92 -27.83
C ARG A 78 0.84 -15.88 -27.24
N VAL A 79 0.03 -15.21 -28.06
CA VAL A 79 -0.94 -14.19 -27.60
C VAL A 79 -2.35 -14.78 -27.39
N SER A 80 -2.59 -16.05 -27.77
CA SER A 80 -3.91 -16.70 -27.68
C SER A 80 -4.01 -17.84 -26.65
N GLN A 81 -3.10 -17.94 -25.69
CA GLN A 81 -3.23 -18.87 -24.56
C GLN A 81 -2.96 -18.13 -23.24
N CYS A 82 -3.91 -17.28 -22.87
CA CYS A 82 -4.06 -16.79 -21.51
C CYS A 82 -5.36 -17.38 -20.96
N GLU A 83 -5.44 -18.70 -20.94
CA GLU A 83 -6.49 -19.47 -20.26
C GLU A 83 -5.80 -20.54 -19.42
N THR A 84 -6.07 -20.51 -18.12
CA THR A 84 -5.70 -21.52 -17.10
C THR A 84 -4.20 -21.80 -16.94
N ALA A 85 -3.46 -20.85 -16.35
CA ALA A 85 -2.16 -21.15 -15.76
C ALA A 85 -2.35 -21.60 -14.30
N THR A 86 -2.15 -22.89 -14.01
CA THR A 86 -1.98 -23.39 -12.64
C THR A 86 -0.74 -22.73 -12.03
N VAL A 87 -0.92 -21.93 -10.99
CA VAL A 87 0.16 -21.24 -10.26
C VAL A 87 1.17 -22.26 -9.73
N SER A 88 2.44 -22.12 -10.10
CA SER A 88 3.52 -23.00 -9.66
C SER A 88 3.92 -22.68 -8.22
N LYS A 89 4.34 -23.71 -7.46
CA LYS A 89 4.75 -23.65 -6.04
C LYS A 89 5.99 -22.78 -5.74
N GLU A 90 6.52 -22.10 -6.76
CA GLU A 90 7.74 -21.28 -6.72
C GLU A 90 7.42 -19.79 -6.97
N ASP A 91 6.14 -19.40 -6.91
CA ASP A 91 5.74 -18.00 -7.05
C ASP A 91 6.41 -17.14 -5.96
N PRO A 92 7.20 -16.11 -6.32
CA PRO A 92 7.88 -15.22 -5.37
C PRO A 92 6.92 -14.52 -4.39
N MET A 93 5.61 -14.49 -4.68
CA MET A 93 4.57 -13.98 -3.79
C MET A 93 4.29 -14.87 -2.55
N TYR A 94 4.85 -16.09 -2.50
CA TYR A 94 4.67 -17.04 -1.40
C TYR A 94 5.73 -16.85 -0.30
N ARG A 95 5.43 -16.02 0.70
CA ARG A 95 6.41 -15.58 1.72
C ARG A 95 6.51 -16.44 2.98
N SER A 96 5.73 -17.52 3.11
CA SER A 96 5.95 -18.51 4.17
C SER A 96 6.84 -19.65 3.66
N LYS A 97 7.95 -19.92 4.35
CA LYS A 97 8.65 -21.23 4.27
C LYS A 97 7.71 -22.39 4.64
N GLU A 98 6.58 -22.08 5.27
CA GLU A 98 5.46 -22.99 5.48
C GLU A 98 4.45 -22.86 4.36
N ASN A 99 4.74 -23.58 3.27
CA ASN A 99 3.86 -23.80 2.14
C ASN A 99 2.73 -24.78 2.55
N LYS A 100 1.93 -24.42 3.57
CA LYS A 100 0.79 -25.22 4.00
C LYS A 100 -0.45 -24.61 3.34
N PRO A 101 -1.06 -25.27 2.33
CA PRO A 101 -2.45 -24.95 1.99
C PRO A 101 -3.29 -24.97 3.28
N VAL A 102 -4.44 -24.28 3.29
CA VAL A 102 -5.44 -24.49 4.36
C VAL A 102 -5.60 -25.99 4.50
N GLN A 103 -5.14 -26.56 5.62
CA GLN A 103 -5.12 -28.01 5.76
C GLN A 103 -6.56 -28.47 5.58
N LYS A 104 -6.81 -29.21 4.50
CA LYS A 104 -8.10 -29.91 4.34
C LYS A 104 -8.22 -30.81 5.58
N PRO A 105 -9.39 -30.85 6.22
CA PRO A 105 -9.54 -31.57 7.47
C PRO A 105 -9.02 -32.99 7.30
N HIS A 106 -8.12 -33.40 8.20
CA HIS A 106 -7.79 -34.82 8.35
C HIS A 106 -9.08 -35.55 8.74
N GLU A 107 -9.46 -36.57 7.97
CA GLU A 107 -10.56 -37.48 8.33
C GLU A 107 -10.29 -38.03 9.73
N GLY A 108 -10.97 -37.50 10.75
CA GLY A 108 -10.87 -37.98 12.13
C GLY A 108 -10.53 -36.94 13.20
N GLU A 109 -10.19 -35.69 12.87
CA GLU A 109 -10.00 -34.65 13.91
C GLU A 109 -11.31 -33.91 14.26
N PRO A 110 -11.69 -33.84 15.55
CA PRO A 110 -12.91 -33.16 15.95
C PRO A 110 -12.62 -31.64 16.01
N HIS A 111 -13.34 -30.87 15.20
CA HIS A 111 -13.47 -29.40 15.26
C HIS A 111 -12.42 -28.54 14.52
N HIS A 112 -12.22 -28.74 13.21
CA HIS A 112 -11.82 -27.61 12.35
C HIS A 112 -13.06 -26.78 11.98
N GLU A 113 -13.09 -25.51 12.38
CA GLU A 113 -14.13 -24.54 11.98
C GLU A 113 -14.11 -24.42 10.45
N GLU A 114 -15.23 -24.63 9.77
CA GLU A 114 -15.25 -24.43 8.31
C GLU A 114 -15.12 -22.93 7.99
N ILE A 115 -14.10 -22.59 7.19
CA ILE A 115 -13.97 -21.27 6.60
C ILE A 115 -14.98 -21.10 5.46
N THR A 116 -15.67 -19.96 5.43
CA THR A 116 -16.53 -19.59 4.31
C THR A 116 -16.29 -18.14 3.91
N VAL A 117 -16.02 -17.91 2.63
CA VAL A 117 -15.73 -16.57 2.09
C VAL A 117 -16.92 -16.14 1.23
N PHE A 118 -17.49 -14.97 1.51
CA PHE A 118 -18.49 -14.33 0.65
C PHE A 118 -17.92 -13.05 0.06
N ALA A 119 -18.36 -12.73 -1.14
CA ALA A 119 -18.07 -11.46 -1.80
C ALA A 119 -19.33 -10.60 -1.82
N GLY A 120 -19.18 -9.30 -1.56
CA GLY A 120 -20.20 -8.36 -2.00
C GLY A 120 -19.99 -7.98 -3.48
N SER A 121 -20.67 -6.93 -3.92
CA SER A 121 -20.69 -6.48 -5.32
C SER A 121 -19.49 -5.61 -5.70
N ALA A 122 -18.75 -5.05 -4.74
CA ALA A 122 -17.75 -4.02 -5.02
C ALA A 122 -16.49 -4.57 -5.71
N ASN A 123 -16.09 -5.80 -5.40
CA ASN A 123 -14.93 -6.45 -6.02
C ASN A 123 -14.99 -7.97 -5.92
N ARG A 124 -15.91 -8.57 -6.69
CA ARG A 124 -16.08 -10.03 -6.72
C ARG A 124 -14.84 -10.76 -7.24
N LYS A 125 -14.16 -10.19 -8.24
CA LYS A 125 -12.97 -10.80 -8.87
C LYS A 125 -11.83 -11.03 -7.87
N LEU A 126 -11.54 -10.02 -7.04
CA LEU A 126 -10.55 -10.17 -5.96
C LEU A 126 -10.94 -11.28 -4.99
N ALA A 127 -12.23 -11.37 -4.61
CA ALA A 127 -12.71 -12.40 -3.72
C ALA A 127 -12.60 -13.82 -4.33
N GLU A 128 -12.84 -13.96 -5.63
CA GLU A 128 -12.64 -15.22 -6.36
C GLU A 128 -11.15 -15.62 -6.35
N SER A 129 -10.24 -14.70 -6.65
CA SER A 129 -8.80 -14.95 -6.60
C SER A 129 -8.31 -15.29 -5.19
N ILE A 130 -8.83 -14.64 -4.15
CA ILE A 130 -8.56 -15.01 -2.74
C ILE A 130 -8.98 -16.46 -2.47
N CYS A 131 -10.17 -16.88 -2.94
CA CYS A 131 -10.63 -18.25 -2.79
C CYS A 131 -9.75 -19.26 -3.51
N GLU A 132 -9.26 -18.94 -4.70
CA GLU A 132 -8.32 -19.78 -5.45
C GLU A 132 -7.04 -20.05 -4.65
N HIS A 133 -6.44 -19.00 -4.06
CA HIS A 133 -5.26 -19.13 -3.21
C HIS A 133 -5.54 -19.89 -1.90
N LEU A 134 -6.75 -19.77 -1.34
CA LEU A 134 -7.17 -20.54 -0.17
C LEU A 134 -7.53 -22.00 -0.50
N GLY A 135 -7.65 -22.37 -1.78
CA GLY A 135 -8.11 -23.69 -2.20
C GLY A 135 -9.59 -23.96 -1.89
N THR A 136 -10.41 -22.91 -1.87
CA THR A 136 -11.85 -22.95 -1.57
C THR A 136 -12.67 -22.28 -2.68
N HIS A 137 -13.99 -22.19 -2.52
CA HIS A 137 -14.90 -21.49 -3.43
C HIS A 137 -15.65 -20.38 -2.69
N LEU A 138 -16.11 -19.40 -3.46
CA LEU A 138 -17.00 -18.39 -2.91
C LEU A 138 -18.32 -19.01 -2.48
N GLY A 139 -18.77 -18.61 -1.29
CA GLY A 139 -20.07 -18.93 -0.78
C GLY A 139 -21.20 -18.39 -1.65
N LYS A 140 -22.34 -19.07 -1.61
CA LYS A 140 -23.51 -18.76 -2.44
C LYS A 140 -24.30 -17.63 -1.81
N VAL A 141 -24.26 -16.45 -2.43
CA VAL A 141 -25.04 -15.28 -2.05
C VAL A 141 -25.84 -14.78 -3.24
N SER A 142 -27.14 -14.56 -3.04
CA SER A 142 -27.97 -13.79 -3.94
C SER A 142 -27.94 -12.35 -3.48
N LEU A 143 -27.36 -11.49 -4.31
CA LEU A 143 -27.17 -10.08 -4.02
C LEU A 143 -27.73 -9.26 -5.19
N GLY A 144 -28.54 -8.27 -4.87
CA GLY A 144 -29.17 -7.41 -5.85
C GLY A 144 -29.69 -6.11 -5.24
N ARG A 145 -30.52 -5.42 -6.03
CA ARG A 145 -31.19 -4.18 -5.64
C ARG A 145 -32.67 -4.28 -5.98
N PHE A 146 -33.53 -3.78 -5.11
CA PHE A 146 -34.92 -3.52 -5.44
C PHE A 146 -35.02 -2.31 -6.39
N ALA A 147 -36.20 -2.08 -6.97
CA ALA A 147 -36.39 -1.03 -7.99
C ALA A 147 -36.13 0.40 -7.46
N ASP A 148 -36.27 0.62 -6.15
CA ASP A 148 -35.98 1.86 -5.44
C ASP A 148 -34.52 2.00 -4.99
N GLY A 149 -33.68 0.99 -5.26
CA GLY A 149 -32.26 0.98 -4.92
C GLY A 149 -31.93 0.34 -3.56
N GLU A 150 -32.92 -0.18 -2.82
CA GLU A 150 -32.65 -0.90 -1.57
C GLU A 150 -31.85 -2.19 -1.81
N VAL A 151 -30.92 -2.51 -0.91
CA VAL A 151 -30.11 -3.73 -0.99
C VAL A 151 -30.96 -4.96 -0.69
N SER A 152 -30.98 -5.91 -1.63
CA SER A 152 -31.60 -7.22 -1.44
C SER A 152 -30.52 -8.29 -1.36
N LEU A 153 -30.52 -9.06 -0.28
CA LEU A 153 -29.45 -9.98 0.08
C LEU A 153 -30.05 -11.26 0.65
N ARG A 154 -29.57 -12.42 0.18
CA ARG A 154 -29.85 -13.73 0.76
C ARG A 154 -28.62 -14.62 0.68
N ILE A 155 -28.12 -15.06 1.82
CA ILE A 155 -27.14 -16.15 1.90
C ILE A 155 -27.88 -17.47 1.61
N GLN A 156 -27.42 -18.22 0.62
CA GLN A 156 -28.11 -19.40 0.09
C GLN A 156 -27.62 -20.72 0.69
N GLU A 157 -26.75 -20.66 1.70
CA GLU A 157 -26.20 -21.83 2.38
C GLU A 157 -26.15 -21.62 3.90
N SER A 158 -26.03 -22.72 4.64
CA SER A 158 -25.93 -22.65 6.10
C SER A 158 -24.54 -22.17 6.51
N ILE A 159 -24.51 -21.11 7.32
CA ILE A 159 -23.29 -20.54 7.91
C ILE A 159 -23.28 -20.66 9.44
N ARG A 160 -24.22 -21.43 10.00
CA ARG A 160 -24.32 -21.62 11.45
C ARG A 160 -23.04 -22.23 12.00
N GLY A 161 -22.41 -21.55 12.95
CA GLY A 161 -21.19 -22.02 13.59
C GLY A 161 -19.91 -21.90 12.75
N LYS A 162 -19.99 -21.35 11.53
CA LYS A 162 -18.84 -21.19 10.62
C LYS A 162 -18.05 -19.90 10.91
N ASP A 163 -16.78 -19.89 10.47
CA ASP A 163 -15.93 -18.70 10.44
C ASP A 163 -16.08 -18.01 9.07
N VAL A 164 -16.74 -16.84 9.08
CA VAL A 164 -17.20 -16.17 7.87
C VAL A 164 -16.32 -14.97 7.55
N TYR A 165 -15.81 -14.90 6.32
CA TYR A 165 -15.05 -13.78 5.79
C TYR A 165 -15.87 -13.07 4.71
N LEU A 166 -16.08 -11.77 4.86
CA LEU A 166 -16.83 -10.95 3.92
C LEU A 166 -15.88 -10.02 3.18
N VAL A 167 -15.59 -10.31 1.92
CA VAL A 167 -14.73 -9.49 1.06
C VAL A 167 -15.58 -8.42 0.39
N GLN A 168 -15.43 -7.17 0.84
CA GLN A 168 -16.18 -6.04 0.31
C GLN A 168 -15.40 -4.73 0.53
N PRO A 169 -14.68 -4.24 -0.48
CA PRO A 169 -14.19 -2.87 -0.47
C PRO A 169 -15.37 -1.88 -0.38
N THR A 170 -15.16 -0.76 0.30
CA THR A 170 -16.12 0.35 0.35
C THR A 170 -15.72 1.44 -0.64
N SER A 171 -15.40 1.03 -1.87
CA SER A 171 -15.05 1.92 -2.99
C SER A 171 -16.29 2.55 -3.62
N PRO A 172 -16.16 3.56 -4.51
CA PRO A 172 -17.30 4.14 -5.22
C PRO A 172 -18.14 3.07 -5.96
N PRO A 173 -19.48 3.12 -5.89
CA PRO A 173 -20.29 4.06 -5.11
C PRO A 173 -20.27 3.70 -3.61
N VAL A 174 -19.73 4.63 -2.80
CA VAL A 174 -19.22 4.38 -1.43
C VAL A 174 -20.32 3.98 -0.46
N ASN A 175 -21.49 4.62 -0.54
CA ASN A 175 -22.56 4.45 0.45
C ASN A 175 -23.29 3.14 0.25
N GLU A 176 -23.49 2.77 -1.01
CA GLU A 176 -24.15 1.57 -1.46
C GLU A 176 -23.31 0.35 -1.07
N ASN A 177 -22.00 0.41 -1.33
CA ASN A 177 -21.07 -0.66 -0.97
C ASN A 177 -20.91 -0.79 0.56
N LEU A 178 -20.95 0.33 1.29
CA LEU A 178 -20.97 0.31 2.76
C LEU A 178 -22.26 -0.27 3.32
N MET A 179 -23.43 0.17 2.85
CA MET A 179 -24.73 -0.34 3.30
C MET A 179 -24.87 -1.83 3.02
N GLU A 180 -24.38 -2.28 1.87
CA GLU A 180 -24.31 -3.69 1.53
C GLU A 180 -23.45 -4.50 2.51
N LEU A 181 -22.24 -4.04 2.83
CA LEU A 181 -21.38 -4.67 3.83
C LEU A 181 -22.07 -4.77 5.19
N LEU A 182 -22.70 -3.68 5.65
CA LEU A 182 -23.43 -3.64 6.92
C LEU A 182 -24.55 -4.69 6.96
N LEU A 183 -25.31 -4.82 5.88
CA LEU A 183 -26.38 -5.81 5.76
C LEU A 183 -25.87 -7.24 5.64
N MET A 184 -24.74 -7.46 4.97
CA MET A 184 -24.06 -8.76 4.94
C MET A 184 -23.63 -9.19 6.35
N ILE A 185 -22.97 -8.31 7.12
CA ILE A 185 -22.58 -8.58 8.50
C ILE A 185 -23.81 -8.91 9.35
N SER A 186 -24.84 -8.08 9.30
CA SER A 186 -26.09 -8.27 10.06
C SER A 186 -26.78 -9.60 9.70
N THR A 187 -26.78 -9.97 8.42
CA THR A 187 -27.35 -11.23 7.94
C THR A 187 -26.56 -12.43 8.46
N CYS A 188 -25.23 -12.39 8.39
CA CYS A 188 -24.37 -13.44 8.96
C CYS A 188 -24.58 -13.60 10.47
N ARG A 189 -24.70 -12.49 11.19
CA ARG A 189 -24.93 -12.51 12.64
C ARG A 189 -26.27 -13.16 12.99
N ARG A 190 -27.35 -12.77 12.29
CA ARG A 190 -28.69 -13.36 12.48
C ARG A 190 -28.77 -14.83 12.07
N ALA A 191 -27.97 -15.24 11.09
CA ALA A 191 -27.81 -16.63 10.68
C ALA A 191 -26.90 -17.46 11.61
N SER A 192 -26.48 -16.91 12.75
CA SER A 192 -25.68 -17.59 13.77
C SER A 192 -24.28 -18.02 13.29
N ALA A 193 -23.63 -17.19 12.46
CA ALA A 193 -22.19 -17.32 12.21
C ALA A 193 -21.42 -17.27 13.54
N LYS A 194 -20.38 -18.08 13.67
CA LYS A 194 -19.55 -18.12 14.90
C LYS A 194 -18.68 -16.87 14.99
N ARG A 195 -18.05 -16.51 13.88
CA ARG A 195 -17.19 -15.34 13.74
C ARG A 195 -17.42 -14.69 12.38
N ILE A 196 -17.40 -13.37 12.34
CA ILE A 196 -17.59 -12.55 11.15
C ILE A 196 -16.39 -11.61 11.02
N THR A 197 -15.53 -11.88 10.04
CA THR A 197 -14.41 -11.03 9.67
C THR A 197 -14.79 -10.22 8.43
N ALA A 198 -14.83 -8.89 8.56
CA ALA A 198 -14.98 -8.02 7.39
C ALA A 198 -13.61 -7.78 6.76
N VAL A 199 -13.42 -8.27 5.55
CA VAL A 199 -12.24 -8.02 4.72
C VAL A 199 -12.58 -6.83 3.83
N VAL A 200 -12.00 -5.67 4.13
CA VAL A 200 -12.28 -4.38 3.51
C VAL A 200 -11.01 -3.88 2.81
N PRO A 201 -10.67 -4.40 1.61
CA PRO A 201 -9.42 -4.06 0.92
C PRO A 201 -9.22 -2.56 0.69
N TYR A 202 -10.30 -1.80 0.49
CA TYR A 202 -10.29 -0.34 0.51
C TYR A 202 -11.33 0.17 1.51
N TYR A 203 -10.85 0.95 2.48
CA TYR A 203 -11.69 1.56 3.52
C TYR A 203 -12.13 2.98 3.09
N GLY A 204 -13.36 3.08 2.58
CA GLY A 204 -14.02 4.34 2.27
C GLY A 204 -14.13 5.26 3.49
N TYR A 205 -14.25 6.56 3.25
CA TYR A 205 -14.22 7.60 4.30
C TYR A 205 -12.92 7.72 5.11
N ALA A 206 -11.88 6.91 4.85
CA ALA A 206 -10.62 6.93 5.60
C ALA A 206 -9.89 8.30 5.62
N ARG A 207 -10.10 9.16 4.62
CA ARG A 207 -9.56 10.53 4.58
C ARG A 207 -10.22 11.50 5.59
N GLN A 208 -11.33 11.10 6.20
CA GLN A 208 -12.08 11.87 7.20
C GLN A 208 -11.84 11.27 8.59
N ASP A 209 -10.57 11.14 8.97
CA ASP A 209 -10.04 10.53 10.19
C ASP A 209 -9.89 11.52 11.36
N ARG A 210 -9.91 12.83 11.08
CA ARG A 210 -9.83 13.88 12.10
C ARG A 210 -10.54 15.16 11.66
N LYS A 211 -10.82 16.02 12.63
CA LYS A 211 -11.37 17.35 12.36
C LYS A 211 -10.27 18.30 11.88
N MET A 212 -10.25 18.59 10.58
CA MET A 212 -9.38 19.62 9.99
C MET A 212 -9.97 21.04 10.13
N SER A 213 -11.26 21.15 10.42
CA SER A 213 -11.97 22.40 10.66
C SER A 213 -13.10 22.20 11.69
N SER A 214 -13.75 23.28 12.10
CA SER A 214 -14.89 23.19 13.02
C SER A 214 -16.12 22.59 12.32
N ARG A 215 -16.95 21.85 13.09
CA ARG A 215 -18.25 21.29 12.65
C ARG A 215 -18.20 20.32 11.45
N VAL A 216 -17.14 19.51 11.36
CA VAL A 216 -17.03 18.40 10.41
C VAL A 216 -17.13 17.04 11.13
N PRO A 217 -17.63 15.99 10.46
CA PRO A 217 -17.67 14.64 11.02
C PRO A 217 -16.26 14.01 11.08
N ILE A 218 -16.16 12.90 11.80
CA ILE A 218 -15.01 11.98 11.72
C ILE A 218 -15.56 10.69 11.11
N SER A 219 -15.89 10.75 9.82
CA SER A 219 -16.68 9.70 9.15
C SER A 219 -16.00 8.33 9.20
N ALA A 220 -14.66 8.27 9.20
CA ALA A 220 -13.96 6.99 9.39
C ALA A 220 -14.28 6.34 10.74
N ALA A 221 -14.40 7.13 11.82
CA ALA A 221 -14.79 6.62 13.14
C ALA A 221 -16.27 6.23 13.19
N ASP A 222 -17.13 6.97 12.50
CA ASP A 222 -18.56 6.65 12.42
C ASP A 222 -18.80 5.35 11.61
N VAL A 223 -18.05 5.13 10.52
CA VAL A 223 -18.06 3.86 9.78
C VAL A 223 -17.61 2.70 10.67
N ALA A 224 -16.53 2.86 11.45
CA ALA A 224 -16.08 1.84 12.39
C ALA A 224 -17.21 1.45 13.36
N ARG A 225 -17.86 2.44 13.99
CA ARG A 225 -19.00 2.20 14.90
C ARG A 225 -20.17 1.49 14.23
N LEU A 226 -20.47 1.81 12.98
CA LEU A 226 -21.53 1.14 12.22
C LEU A 226 -21.20 -0.34 12.01
N LEU A 227 -19.98 -0.66 11.59
CA LEU A 227 -19.53 -2.05 11.40
C LEU A 227 -19.60 -2.85 12.72
N GLU A 228 -19.12 -2.25 13.82
CA GLU A 228 -19.23 -2.85 15.16
C GLU A 228 -20.69 -3.09 15.58
N THR A 229 -21.56 -2.11 15.34
CA THR A 229 -22.98 -2.19 15.69
C THR A 229 -23.69 -3.30 14.93
N MET A 230 -23.31 -3.57 13.68
CA MET A 230 -23.84 -4.70 12.91
C MET A 230 -23.32 -6.06 13.40
N GLY A 231 -22.29 -6.06 14.24
CA GLY A 231 -21.76 -7.24 14.90
C GLY A 231 -20.61 -7.89 14.14
N VAL A 232 -19.69 -7.10 13.57
CA VAL A 232 -18.40 -7.62 13.08
C VAL A 232 -17.53 -8.06 14.27
N ASP A 233 -16.76 -9.14 14.12
CA ASP A 233 -15.84 -9.63 15.15
C ASP A 233 -14.38 -9.21 14.89
N ARG A 234 -14.02 -8.97 13.62
CA ARG A 234 -12.67 -8.58 13.20
C ARG A 234 -12.73 -7.81 11.88
N VAL A 235 -11.81 -6.88 11.66
CA VAL A 235 -11.64 -6.21 10.37
C VAL A 235 -10.25 -6.48 9.82
N VAL A 236 -10.16 -6.84 8.54
CA VAL A 236 -8.91 -6.88 7.79
C VAL A 236 -8.99 -5.78 6.75
N ALA A 237 -8.11 -4.79 6.83
CA ALA A 237 -8.01 -3.70 5.87
C ALA A 237 -6.64 -3.72 5.18
N VAL A 238 -6.49 -3.00 4.08
CA VAL A 238 -5.19 -2.85 3.40
C VAL A 238 -4.88 -1.35 3.31
N ASP A 239 -3.68 -0.97 3.73
CA ASP A 239 -3.14 0.39 3.73
C ASP A 239 -4.15 1.48 4.11
N LEU A 240 -4.72 1.37 5.31
CA LEU A 240 -5.53 2.44 5.90
C LEU A 240 -4.81 3.79 5.76
N HIS A 241 -5.56 4.82 5.32
CA HIS A 241 -5.04 6.17 5.10
C HIS A 241 -4.24 6.70 6.30
N CYS A 242 -4.68 6.34 7.51
CA CYS A 242 -4.01 6.65 8.75
C CYS A 242 -4.05 5.43 9.68
N GLY A 243 -2.92 5.03 10.27
CA GLY A 243 -2.83 3.85 11.14
C GLY A 243 -3.71 3.94 12.39
N GLN A 244 -4.03 5.16 12.83
CA GLN A 244 -4.90 5.48 13.96
C GLN A 244 -6.35 5.02 13.77
N ILE A 245 -6.79 4.78 12.52
CA ILE A 245 -8.14 4.25 12.22
C ILE A 245 -8.35 2.89 12.92
N GLN A 246 -7.29 2.10 13.14
CA GLN A 246 -7.38 0.85 13.92
C GLN A 246 -7.92 1.10 15.34
N GLY A 247 -7.60 2.25 15.94
CA GLY A 247 -8.09 2.65 17.27
C GLY A 247 -9.51 3.23 17.28
N PHE A 248 -10.18 3.36 16.13
CA PHE A 248 -11.60 3.72 16.08
C PHE A 248 -12.52 2.53 16.36
N PHE A 249 -12.00 1.32 16.18
CA PHE A 249 -12.66 0.10 16.62
C PHE A 249 -12.37 -0.12 18.10
N GLY A 250 -13.39 -0.54 18.84
CA GLY A 250 -13.30 -0.89 20.23
C GLY A 250 -12.43 -2.14 20.46
N PRO A 251 -12.03 -2.40 21.71
CA PRO A 251 -11.08 -3.46 22.05
C PRO A 251 -11.57 -4.89 21.75
N ARG A 252 -12.83 -5.07 21.37
CA ARG A 252 -13.42 -6.36 21.01
C ARG A 252 -13.31 -6.68 19.52
N VAL A 253 -13.04 -5.68 18.68
CA VAL A 253 -12.91 -5.84 17.24
C VAL A 253 -11.46 -5.54 16.86
N PRO A 254 -10.57 -6.55 16.88
CA PRO A 254 -9.22 -6.38 16.36
C PRO A 254 -9.26 -5.97 14.88
N VAL A 255 -8.32 -5.12 14.51
CA VAL A 255 -8.14 -4.64 13.15
C VAL A 255 -6.75 -5.04 12.69
N ASP A 256 -6.68 -5.81 11.62
CA ASP A 256 -5.42 -6.15 10.95
C ASP A 256 -5.28 -5.26 9.72
N ASN A 257 -4.39 -4.28 9.78
CA ASN A 257 -4.07 -3.42 8.64
C ASN A 257 -2.89 -4.01 7.86
N LEU A 258 -3.20 -4.70 6.76
CA LEU A 258 -2.21 -5.24 5.83
C LEU A 258 -1.56 -4.10 5.04
N GLU A 259 -0.33 -4.32 4.59
CA GLU A 259 0.43 -3.34 3.85
C GLU A 259 0.80 -3.89 2.48
N ALA A 260 0.26 -3.29 1.42
CA ALA A 260 0.47 -3.77 0.05
C ALA A 260 1.84 -3.35 -0.52
N GLN A 261 2.63 -2.58 0.22
CA GLN A 261 3.98 -2.22 -0.19
C GLN A 261 4.82 -3.45 -0.58
N VAL A 262 4.59 -4.60 0.05
CA VAL A 262 5.31 -5.86 -0.25
C VAL A 262 5.13 -6.30 -1.70
N ILE A 263 3.93 -6.10 -2.25
CA ILE A 263 3.59 -6.39 -3.64
C ILE A 263 4.26 -5.40 -4.59
N GLY A 264 4.25 -4.12 -4.21
CA GLY A 264 4.96 -3.08 -4.96
C GLY A 264 6.47 -3.33 -5.00
N LEU A 265 7.07 -3.73 -3.87
CA LEU A 265 8.50 -4.03 -3.77
C LEU A 265 8.91 -5.14 -4.75
N GLU A 266 8.20 -6.26 -4.74
CA GLU A 266 8.45 -7.37 -5.67
C GLU A 266 8.39 -6.92 -7.12
N TYR A 267 7.39 -6.10 -7.47
CA TYR A 267 7.28 -5.55 -8.82
C TYR A 267 8.50 -4.71 -9.21
N PHE A 268 8.96 -3.81 -8.34
CA PHE A 268 10.11 -2.95 -8.64
C PHE A 268 11.45 -3.67 -8.60
N LEU A 269 11.58 -4.77 -7.85
CA LEU A 269 12.77 -5.62 -7.85
C LEU A 269 13.02 -6.28 -9.21
N THR A 270 11.98 -6.50 -10.01
CA THR A 270 12.14 -7.03 -11.38
C THR A 270 12.61 -5.97 -12.39
N LYS A 271 12.63 -4.69 -12.02
CA LYS A 271 13.00 -3.60 -12.93
C LYS A 271 14.49 -3.23 -12.78
N PRO A 272 15.19 -2.95 -13.90
CA PRO A 272 16.54 -2.39 -13.85
C PRO A 272 16.48 -0.92 -13.46
N LEU A 273 16.42 -0.63 -12.15
CA LEU A 273 16.39 0.72 -11.60
C LEU A 273 17.80 1.34 -11.57
N VAL A 274 17.88 2.63 -11.85
CA VAL A 274 19.10 3.44 -11.86
C VAL A 274 19.02 4.45 -10.72
N LYS A 275 19.88 4.28 -9.71
CA LYS A 275 19.95 5.17 -8.52
C LYS A 275 18.56 5.49 -7.95
N PRO A 276 17.79 4.48 -7.54
CA PRO A 276 16.39 4.66 -7.19
C PRO A 276 16.21 5.65 -6.04
N VAL A 277 15.24 6.55 -6.20
CA VAL A 277 14.85 7.52 -5.18
C VAL A 277 13.37 7.33 -4.88
N ILE A 278 13.05 7.00 -3.63
CA ILE A 278 11.66 6.90 -3.19
C ILE A 278 11.16 8.28 -2.82
N VAL A 279 10.05 8.70 -3.44
CA VAL A 279 9.52 10.06 -3.32
C VAL A 279 8.20 10.02 -2.57
N SER A 280 8.10 10.80 -1.51
CA SER A 280 6.81 11.09 -0.89
C SER A 280 6.16 12.33 -1.55
N PRO A 281 4.90 12.25 -2.01
CA PRO A 281 4.23 13.36 -2.67
C PRO A 281 3.81 14.48 -1.71
N ASP A 282 3.79 14.21 -0.39
CA ASP A 282 3.53 15.17 0.65
C ASP A 282 4.21 14.78 1.99
N ALA A 283 4.08 15.62 3.01
CA ALA A 283 4.68 15.36 4.32
C ALA A 283 4.04 14.17 5.07
N GLY A 284 2.78 13.84 4.77
CA GLY A 284 2.06 12.76 5.45
C GLY A 284 2.52 11.37 5.01
N GLY A 285 2.96 11.23 3.75
CA GLY A 285 3.42 9.97 3.17
C GLY A 285 4.87 9.60 3.47
N VAL A 286 5.64 10.42 4.20
CA VAL A 286 7.10 10.21 4.36
C VAL A 286 7.42 8.89 5.05
N TYR A 287 6.64 8.50 6.05
CA TYR A 287 6.81 7.21 6.73
C TYR A 287 6.64 6.04 5.76
N ARG A 288 5.65 6.11 4.86
CA ARG A 288 5.39 5.08 3.84
C ARG A 288 6.52 5.00 2.82
N ALA A 289 6.98 6.15 2.33
CA ALA A 289 8.13 6.23 1.43
C ALA A 289 9.39 5.63 2.05
N ARG A 290 9.64 5.90 3.34
CA ARG A 290 10.77 5.32 4.07
C ARG A 290 10.64 3.80 4.22
N LYS A 291 9.46 3.29 4.54
CA LYS A 291 9.24 1.84 4.66
C LYS A 291 9.47 1.11 3.34
N PHE A 292 9.05 1.72 2.23
CA PHE A 292 9.33 1.22 0.89
C PHE A 292 10.83 1.26 0.55
N GLN A 293 11.53 2.34 0.91
CA GLN A 293 12.98 2.46 0.77
C GLN A 293 13.71 1.34 1.53
N GLU A 294 13.41 1.17 2.82
CA GLU A 294 13.97 0.11 3.67
C GLU A 294 13.67 -1.28 3.07
N GLY A 295 12.48 -1.48 2.52
CA GLY A 295 12.11 -2.69 1.80
C GLY A 295 13.04 -3.01 0.62
N LEU A 296 13.34 -2.03 -0.24
CA LEU A 296 14.26 -2.24 -1.38
C LEU A 296 15.70 -2.51 -0.91
N ILE A 297 16.16 -1.79 0.11
CA ILE A 297 17.51 -1.99 0.69
C ILE A 297 17.64 -3.41 1.25
N ASN A 298 16.63 -3.89 1.99
CA ASN A 298 16.65 -5.23 2.57
C ASN A 298 16.65 -6.35 1.51
N HIS A 299 16.23 -6.05 0.26
CA HIS A 299 16.31 -6.97 -0.88
C HIS A 299 17.57 -6.77 -1.74
N GLY A 300 18.58 -6.06 -1.22
CA GLY A 300 19.91 -5.96 -1.83
C GLY A 300 20.06 -4.83 -2.85
N ILE A 301 19.10 -3.91 -2.96
CA ILE A 301 19.32 -2.68 -3.75
C ILE A 301 20.14 -1.69 -2.91
N GLU A 302 21.36 -1.42 -3.35
CA GLU A 302 22.24 -0.43 -2.74
C GLU A 302 21.84 1.01 -3.14
N ASP A 303 22.25 2.00 -2.32
CA ASP A 303 22.13 3.44 -2.61
C ASP A 303 20.70 3.95 -2.91
N VAL A 304 19.66 3.34 -2.34
CA VAL A 304 18.29 3.84 -2.43
C VAL A 304 18.14 5.12 -1.60
N ALA A 305 17.86 6.25 -2.23
CA ALA A 305 17.65 7.52 -1.52
C ALA A 305 16.15 7.81 -1.28
N ILE A 306 15.87 8.82 -0.47
CA ILE A 306 14.52 9.32 -0.22
C ILE A 306 14.43 10.81 -0.57
N ALA A 307 13.30 11.21 -1.12
CA ALA A 307 12.95 12.60 -1.36
C ALA A 307 11.49 12.87 -0.98
N MET A 308 11.16 14.15 -0.80
CA MET A 308 9.85 14.62 -0.38
C MET A 308 9.48 15.86 -1.18
N LEU A 309 8.22 15.95 -1.58
CA LEU A 309 7.64 17.18 -2.12
C LEU A 309 6.83 17.89 -1.05
N ILE A 310 7.11 19.18 -0.86
CA ILE A 310 6.39 20.04 0.06
C ILE A 310 5.50 20.96 -0.76
N LYS A 311 4.19 20.77 -0.66
CA LYS A 311 3.22 21.62 -1.34
C LYS A 311 3.05 22.93 -0.58
N GLN A 312 3.49 24.04 -1.18
CA GLN A 312 3.15 25.36 -0.70
C GLN A 312 1.74 25.73 -1.18
N ARG A 313 0.83 25.93 -0.22
CA ARG A 313 -0.50 26.47 -0.50
C ARG A 313 -0.44 27.99 -0.40
N ASP A 314 0.16 28.63 -1.39
CA ASP A 314 0.02 30.08 -1.51
C ASP A 314 -1.40 30.44 -1.97
N ARG A 315 -1.77 31.68 -1.66
CA ARG A 315 -3.09 32.35 -1.70
C ARG A 315 -4.09 31.82 -2.76
N PRO A 316 -5.41 31.96 -2.50
CA PRO A 316 -6.43 31.67 -3.52
C PRO A 316 -6.08 32.37 -4.85
N ASN A 317 -6.04 31.59 -5.94
CA ASN A 317 -5.70 31.95 -7.33
C ASN A 317 -4.22 31.85 -7.77
N GLN A 318 -3.31 31.24 -7.01
CA GLN A 318 -1.99 30.84 -7.52
C GLN A 318 -1.88 29.33 -7.73
N VAL A 319 -1.15 28.91 -8.77
CA VAL A 319 -0.82 27.50 -9.00
C VAL A 319 0.06 27.05 -7.83
N ALA A 320 -0.37 26.01 -7.11
CA ALA A 320 0.37 25.50 -5.97
C ALA A 320 1.79 25.08 -6.40
N ARG A 321 2.81 25.68 -5.77
CA ARG A 321 4.22 25.33 -5.97
C ARG A 321 4.58 24.11 -5.12
N MET A 322 5.40 23.21 -5.67
CA MET A 322 5.98 22.09 -4.94
C MET A 322 7.48 22.32 -4.79
N ASP A 323 7.98 22.34 -3.57
CA ASP A 323 9.41 22.39 -3.31
C ASP A 323 9.93 20.96 -3.07
N LEU A 324 11.00 20.60 -3.76
CA LEU A 324 11.66 19.31 -3.62
C LEU A 324 12.70 19.36 -2.50
N VAL A 325 12.59 18.41 -1.56
CA VAL A 325 13.61 18.12 -0.55
C VAL A 325 14.24 16.77 -0.88
N GLY A 326 15.54 16.77 -1.20
CA GLY A 326 16.29 15.60 -1.67
C GLY A 326 16.87 15.83 -3.06
N GLN A 327 17.76 14.94 -3.50
CA GLN A 327 18.38 15.00 -4.83
C GLN A 327 17.80 13.89 -5.73
N VAL A 328 17.37 14.25 -6.94
CA VAL A 328 16.71 13.34 -7.89
C VAL A 328 17.36 13.35 -9.28
N ALA A 329 18.35 14.21 -9.50
CA ALA A 329 19.00 14.37 -10.80
C ALA A 329 19.69 13.06 -11.24
N GLY A 330 19.33 12.56 -12.43
CA GLY A 330 19.88 11.34 -13.00
C GLY A 330 19.39 10.04 -12.35
N SER A 331 18.31 10.10 -11.56
CA SER A 331 17.75 8.97 -10.80
C SER A 331 16.38 8.54 -11.30
N ASP A 332 16.06 7.26 -11.14
CA ASP A 332 14.69 6.77 -11.24
C ASP A 332 13.92 7.08 -9.96
N CYS A 333 12.88 7.88 -10.09
CA CYS A 333 12.03 8.26 -8.96
C CYS A 333 10.80 7.37 -8.88
N ILE A 334 10.48 6.87 -7.69
CA ILE A 334 9.25 6.11 -7.42
C ILE A 334 8.43 6.90 -6.43
N ILE A 335 7.34 7.52 -6.88
CA ILE A 335 6.39 8.20 -6.01
C ILE A 335 5.56 7.15 -5.29
N VAL A 336 5.55 7.15 -3.96
CA VAL A 336 4.79 6.18 -3.13
C VAL A 336 3.71 6.90 -2.34
N ASP A 337 2.46 6.49 -2.53
CA ASP A 337 1.29 7.03 -1.84
C ASP A 337 0.34 5.90 -1.40
N ASP A 338 -0.64 6.15 -0.52
CA ASP A 338 -1.67 5.14 -0.22
C ASP A 338 -2.70 5.03 -1.34
N MET A 339 -3.04 6.15 -1.99
CA MET A 339 -4.10 6.15 -2.99
C MET A 339 -3.99 7.25 -4.05
N ILE A 340 -4.46 6.94 -5.25
CA ILE A 340 -4.56 7.89 -6.37
C ILE A 340 -6.03 8.12 -6.69
N ASP A 341 -6.50 9.35 -6.46
CA ASP A 341 -7.89 9.74 -6.73
C ASP A 341 -7.99 10.49 -8.06
N THR A 342 -7.91 11.82 -8.08
CA THR A 342 -7.98 12.58 -9.34
C THR A 342 -6.64 12.70 -10.09
N ALA A 343 -5.59 12.03 -9.59
CA ALA A 343 -4.20 12.07 -10.05
C ALA A 343 -3.55 13.47 -10.16
N GLY A 344 -4.18 14.54 -9.68
CA GLY A 344 -3.68 15.91 -9.82
C GLY A 344 -2.33 16.13 -9.12
N THR A 345 -2.26 15.80 -7.82
CA THR A 345 -1.02 15.89 -7.04
C THR A 345 0.07 15.01 -7.63
N LEU A 346 -0.27 13.77 -8.00
CA LEU A 346 0.68 12.81 -8.57
C LEU A 346 1.31 13.33 -9.87
N CYS A 347 0.50 13.83 -10.80
CA CYS A 347 1.00 14.31 -12.08
C CYS A 347 1.86 15.57 -11.92
N GLU A 348 1.53 16.45 -10.97
CA GLU A 348 2.35 17.62 -10.69
C GLU A 348 3.68 17.24 -10.04
N ALA A 349 3.65 16.31 -9.09
CA ALA A 349 4.86 15.73 -8.50
C ALA A 349 5.78 15.16 -9.57
N ALA A 350 5.24 14.39 -10.53
CA ALA A 350 6.02 13.83 -11.62
C ALA A 350 6.65 14.90 -12.52
N ARG A 351 5.94 15.99 -12.81
CA ARG A 351 6.51 17.13 -13.56
C ARG A 351 7.63 17.80 -12.77
N GLU A 352 7.45 18.01 -11.48
CA GLU A 352 8.45 18.67 -10.64
C GLU A 352 9.73 17.85 -10.52
N LEU A 353 9.62 16.54 -10.38
CA LEU A 353 10.76 15.62 -10.40
C LEU A 353 11.52 15.67 -11.73
N LYS A 354 10.79 15.69 -12.86
CA LYS A 354 11.41 15.84 -14.18
C LYS A 354 12.13 17.17 -14.36
N LYS A 355 11.57 18.29 -13.87
CA LYS A 355 12.25 19.60 -13.89
C LYS A 355 13.57 19.57 -13.12
N HIS A 356 13.65 18.79 -12.05
CA HIS A 356 14.86 18.59 -11.24
C HIS A 356 15.79 17.48 -11.77
N GLY A 357 15.55 16.97 -12.98
CA GLY A 357 16.45 16.07 -13.69
C GLY A 357 16.24 14.59 -13.41
N ALA A 358 15.08 14.17 -12.88
CA ALA A 358 14.76 12.75 -12.74
C ALA A 358 14.79 12.01 -14.10
N LEU A 359 15.43 10.84 -14.12
CA LEU A 359 15.60 10.02 -15.32
C LEU A 359 14.26 9.44 -15.77
N ARG A 360 13.64 8.61 -14.93
CA ARG A 360 12.25 8.11 -15.08
C ARG A 360 11.47 8.39 -13.81
N VAL A 361 10.16 8.51 -13.95
CA VAL A 361 9.27 8.70 -12.80
C VAL A 361 8.18 7.65 -12.85
N PHE A 362 8.15 6.80 -11.83
CA PHE A 362 7.14 5.79 -11.59
C PHE A 362 6.26 6.24 -10.43
N ALA A 363 5.09 5.63 -10.32
CA ALA A 363 4.21 5.80 -9.16
C ALA A 363 3.73 4.44 -8.66
N PHE A 364 3.69 4.26 -7.35
CA PHE A 364 3.02 3.16 -6.69
C PHE A 364 2.01 3.72 -5.70
N ALA A 365 0.77 3.25 -5.78
CA ALA A 365 -0.20 3.47 -4.73
C ALA A 365 -1.07 2.24 -4.52
N THR A 366 -1.40 1.94 -3.27
CA THR A 366 -2.24 0.77 -2.99
C THR A 366 -3.60 0.91 -3.65
N HIS A 367 -4.30 2.02 -3.45
CA HIS A 367 -5.66 2.19 -3.96
C HIS A 367 -5.73 3.14 -5.17
N GLY A 368 -5.98 2.60 -6.36
CA GLY A 368 -6.33 3.41 -7.53
C GLY A 368 -7.82 3.75 -7.55
N LEU A 369 -8.25 4.87 -6.98
CA LEU A 369 -9.63 5.36 -7.13
C LEU A 369 -9.88 5.90 -8.55
N LEU A 370 -8.86 6.57 -9.11
CA LEU A 370 -8.82 7.04 -10.51
C LEU A 370 -10.07 7.81 -10.95
N SER A 371 -10.61 8.66 -10.07
CA SER A 371 -11.86 9.38 -10.34
C SER A 371 -11.70 10.55 -11.31
N GLY A 372 -12.79 10.87 -12.02
CA GLY A 372 -12.86 12.01 -12.92
C GLY A 372 -11.73 12.00 -13.97
N PRO A 373 -10.90 13.05 -14.07
CA PRO A 373 -9.89 13.18 -15.13
C PRO A 373 -8.61 12.38 -14.87
N ALA A 374 -8.57 11.48 -13.89
CA ALA A 374 -7.33 10.85 -13.41
C ALA A 374 -6.54 10.14 -14.52
N LYS A 375 -7.20 9.24 -15.27
CA LYS A 375 -6.56 8.46 -16.35
C LYS A 375 -6.00 9.36 -17.46
N ALA A 376 -6.80 10.34 -17.91
CA ALA A 376 -6.36 11.31 -18.92
C ALA A 376 -5.15 12.14 -18.44
N ARG A 377 -5.13 12.53 -17.15
CA ARG A 377 -3.99 13.24 -16.56
C ARG A 377 -2.75 12.35 -16.50
N ILE A 378 -2.88 11.10 -16.08
CA ILE A 378 -1.77 10.13 -16.03
C ILE A 378 -1.19 9.94 -17.43
N GLN A 379 -2.05 9.72 -18.43
CA GLN A 379 -1.62 9.51 -19.81
C GLN A 379 -0.82 10.70 -20.35
N ALA A 380 -1.30 11.93 -20.10
CA ALA A 380 -0.63 13.17 -20.53
C ALA A 380 0.56 13.59 -19.64
N SER A 381 0.80 12.90 -18.52
CA SER A 381 1.88 13.21 -17.58
C SER A 381 3.22 12.64 -18.03
N PRO A 382 4.35 13.07 -17.43
CA PRO A 382 5.66 12.48 -17.72
C PRO A 382 5.93 11.18 -16.92
N LEU A 383 4.91 10.59 -16.28
CA LEU A 383 5.03 9.28 -15.65
C LEU A 383 5.35 8.22 -16.70
N GLU A 384 6.27 7.34 -16.36
CA GLU A 384 6.60 6.13 -17.14
C GLU A 384 5.50 5.09 -16.95
N GLU A 385 5.15 4.84 -15.69
CA GLU A 385 4.19 3.83 -15.29
C GLU A 385 3.56 4.20 -13.93
N VAL A 386 2.28 3.88 -13.78
CA VAL A 386 1.51 4.03 -12.54
C VAL A 386 1.02 2.65 -12.13
N ILE A 387 1.53 2.19 -11.00
CA ILE A 387 1.25 0.87 -10.44
C ILE A 387 0.24 1.05 -9.31
N VAL A 388 -0.84 0.29 -9.38
CA VAL A 388 -1.87 0.21 -8.33
C VAL A 388 -2.23 -1.22 -8.02
N THR A 389 -2.95 -1.47 -6.93
CA THR A 389 -3.45 -2.81 -6.63
C THR A 389 -4.90 -3.01 -7.09
N ASP A 390 -5.36 -4.26 -7.10
CA ASP A 390 -6.75 -4.65 -7.28
C ASP A 390 -7.59 -4.52 -5.99
N SER A 391 -7.15 -3.77 -4.97
CA SER A 391 -7.97 -3.41 -3.80
C SER A 391 -9.27 -2.68 -4.16
N ILE A 392 -9.29 -2.00 -5.33
CA ILE A 392 -10.47 -1.43 -5.97
C ILE A 392 -10.61 -2.09 -7.34
N GLN A 393 -11.82 -2.54 -7.68
CA GLN A 393 -12.08 -3.15 -8.98
C GLN A 393 -11.95 -2.10 -10.10
N HIS A 394 -11.08 -2.38 -11.07
CA HIS A 394 -10.96 -1.60 -12.30
C HIS A 394 -11.72 -2.27 -13.45
N ASN A 395 -12.16 -1.47 -14.41
CA ASN A 395 -12.75 -2.01 -15.62
C ASN A 395 -11.64 -2.53 -16.54
N PRO A 396 -11.85 -3.65 -17.26
CA PRO A 396 -10.86 -4.14 -18.22
C PRO A 396 -10.46 -3.12 -19.30
N GLU A 397 -11.34 -2.16 -19.60
CA GLU A 397 -11.08 -1.08 -20.56
C GLU A 397 -10.14 0.01 -20.00
N ASP A 398 -9.93 0.08 -18.68
CA ASP A 398 -9.12 1.11 -18.03
C ASP A 398 -7.67 1.07 -18.51
N SER A 399 -7.12 -0.14 -18.73
CA SER A 399 -5.79 -0.33 -19.29
C SER A 399 -5.68 0.10 -20.75
N LYS A 400 -6.78 0.10 -21.51
CA LYS A 400 -6.80 0.63 -22.88
C LYS A 400 -6.86 2.15 -22.89
N GLU A 401 -7.64 2.74 -21.97
CA GLU A 401 -7.72 4.20 -21.81
C GLU A 401 -6.41 4.82 -21.29
N CYS A 402 -5.67 4.07 -20.46
CA CYS A 402 -4.41 4.50 -19.89
C CYS A 402 -3.38 3.36 -19.90
N PRO A 403 -2.62 3.19 -21.01
CA PRO A 403 -1.58 2.16 -21.13
C PRO A 403 -0.46 2.25 -20.09
N LYS A 404 -0.31 3.38 -19.42
CA LYS A 404 0.64 3.58 -18.32
C LYS A 404 0.18 2.95 -17.00
N LEU A 405 -1.06 2.47 -16.91
CA LEU A 405 -1.63 1.92 -15.69
C LEU A 405 -1.41 0.41 -15.62
N THR A 406 -0.75 -0.04 -14.56
CA THR A 406 -0.54 -1.46 -14.25
C THR A 406 -1.25 -1.78 -12.93
N GLN A 407 -2.04 -2.85 -12.93
CA GLN A 407 -2.72 -3.34 -11.74
C GLN A 407 -2.09 -4.64 -11.25
N LEU A 408 -1.72 -4.69 -9.97
CA LEU A 408 -1.16 -5.86 -9.29
C LEU A 408 -2.20 -6.48 -8.36
N SER A 409 -2.23 -7.80 -8.25
CA SER A 409 -3.15 -8.46 -7.33
C SER A 409 -2.62 -8.50 -5.90
N ILE A 410 -3.49 -8.19 -4.93
CA ILE A 410 -3.26 -8.39 -3.50
C ILE A 410 -3.97 -9.65 -2.97
N ALA A 411 -4.50 -10.50 -3.84
CA ALA A 411 -5.23 -11.71 -3.46
C ALA A 411 -4.39 -12.66 -2.59
N VAL A 412 -3.12 -12.89 -2.94
CA VAL A 412 -2.19 -13.73 -2.17
C VAL A 412 -1.99 -13.18 -0.76
N LEU A 413 -1.77 -11.87 -0.63
CA LEU A 413 -1.56 -11.21 0.66
C LEU A 413 -2.79 -11.36 1.57
N ILE A 414 -3.99 -11.13 1.02
CA ILE A 414 -5.24 -11.28 1.78
C ILE A 414 -5.51 -12.76 2.10
N ALA A 415 -5.26 -13.68 1.17
CA ALA A 415 -5.46 -15.10 1.39
C ALA A 415 -4.56 -15.64 2.51
N ASP A 416 -3.27 -15.27 2.54
CA ASP A 416 -2.38 -15.70 3.62
C ASP A 416 -2.79 -15.07 4.97
N ALA A 417 -3.26 -13.81 4.98
CA ALA A 417 -3.82 -13.20 6.18
C ALA A 417 -5.06 -13.94 6.70
N ILE A 418 -6.01 -14.27 5.82
CA ILE A 418 -7.21 -15.03 6.16
C ILE A 418 -6.83 -16.41 6.72
N ARG A 419 -5.91 -17.12 6.05
CA ARG A 419 -5.41 -18.43 6.49
C ARG A 419 -4.83 -18.34 7.90
N ARG A 420 -3.94 -17.38 8.15
CA ARG A 420 -3.30 -17.17 9.45
C ARG A 420 -4.30 -16.80 10.55
N ILE A 421 -5.25 -15.90 10.27
CA ILE A 421 -6.30 -15.53 11.22
C ILE A 421 -7.14 -16.75 11.60
N HIS A 422 -7.54 -17.53 10.60
CA HIS A 422 -8.34 -18.73 10.80
C HIS A 422 -7.59 -19.79 11.62
N GLN A 423 -6.32 -20.02 11.29
CA GLN A 423 -5.42 -20.99 11.96
C GLN A 423 -4.79 -20.46 13.26
N LYS A 424 -5.07 -19.21 13.64
CA LYS A 424 -4.52 -18.53 14.83
C LYS A 424 -2.99 -18.40 14.79
N GLU A 425 -2.43 -18.26 13.60
CA GLU A 425 -1.01 -17.98 13.38
C GLU A 425 -0.71 -16.48 13.47
N SER A 426 0.58 -16.15 13.62
CA SER A 426 1.03 -14.76 13.63
C SER A 426 0.90 -14.11 12.25
N LEU A 427 0.39 -12.88 12.22
CA LEU A 427 0.40 -12.03 11.02
C LEU A 427 1.72 -11.25 10.86
N HIS A 428 2.59 -11.25 11.86
CA HIS A 428 3.84 -10.47 11.82
C HIS A 428 4.73 -10.86 10.64
N ASP A 429 4.78 -12.16 10.33
CA ASP A 429 5.64 -12.71 9.28
C ASP A 429 5.14 -12.37 7.86
N LEU A 430 3.92 -11.84 7.70
CA LEU A 430 3.44 -11.33 6.40
C LEU A 430 4.25 -10.14 5.90
N PHE A 431 4.74 -9.33 6.84
CA PHE A 431 5.48 -8.10 6.56
C PHE A 431 6.99 -8.27 6.74
N GLY A 432 7.41 -9.42 7.27
CA GLY A 432 8.80 -9.76 7.46
C GLY A 432 9.50 -9.90 6.12
N VAL A 433 10.42 -8.98 5.83
CA VAL A 433 11.56 -9.28 4.96
C VAL A 433 12.53 -10.03 5.85
N SER A 434 12.42 -11.36 5.91
CA SER A 434 13.41 -12.15 6.63
C SER A 434 14.71 -12.03 5.83
N PRO A 435 15.78 -11.39 6.35
CA PRO A 435 17.10 -11.75 5.87
C PRO A 435 17.25 -13.23 6.21
N GLU A 436 17.79 -14.00 5.29
CA GLU A 436 18.10 -15.40 5.54
C GLU A 436 18.80 -15.55 6.90
N ALA A 437 18.23 -16.41 7.76
CA ALA A 437 18.91 -16.91 8.95
C ALA A 437 20.04 -17.85 8.54
#